data_AF-A0A2V5UAC8-F1
#
_entry.id   AF-A0A2V5UAC8-F1
#
_cell.length_a   1.000
_cell.length_b   1.000
_cell.length_c   1.000
_cell.angle_alpha   90.00
_cell.angle_beta   90.00
_cell.angle_gamma   90.00
#
_symmetry.space_group_name_H-M   'P 1'
#
loop_
_entity.id
_entity.type
_entity.pdbx_description
1 polymer ?
#
loop_
_entity_poly.entity_id
_entity_poly.type
_entity_poly.pdbx_seq_one_letter_code
_entity_poly.pdbx_strand_id
1 'polypeptide(L)'
;MKSMGNMSMGGMMKECSEHHQSMTKSIDQMSKMMEDAKESNDPVKMRSAIDQSQKQLADMKEHMTMCTNMMNMMQKMQGMGGMKGSSK
;
A
#
# COMPACT_ATOMS: atom_id res chain seq x y z
N MET A 1 11.13 -0.21 -22.97
CA MET A 1 9.93 -0.38 -22.12
C MET A 1 10.02 -1.74 -21.45
N LYS A 2 10.18 -1.79 -20.12
CA LYS A 2 10.22 -3.07 -19.39
C LYS A 2 8.86 -3.75 -19.52
N SER A 3 8.88 -4.95 -20.07
CA SER A 3 7.73 -5.80 -20.35
C SER A 3 6.85 -5.98 -19.10
N MET A 4 5.63 -5.45 -19.13
CA MET A 4 4.55 -5.78 -18.16
C MET A 4 3.89 -7.13 -18.50
N GLY A 5 4.65 -8.07 -19.06
CA GLY A 5 4.11 -9.22 -19.78
C GLY A 5 3.89 -10.50 -18.98
N ASN A 6 4.17 -10.57 -17.67
CA ASN A 6 4.03 -11.85 -16.95
C ASN A 6 3.90 -11.75 -15.42
N MET A 7 3.00 -10.92 -14.90
CA MET A 7 2.64 -11.00 -13.47
C MET A 7 1.50 -12.01 -13.30
N SER A 8 1.85 -13.23 -12.90
CA SER A 8 0.87 -14.23 -12.42
C SER A 8 0.12 -13.69 -11.21
N MET A 9 -1.12 -14.14 -11.00
CA MET A 9 -1.94 -13.78 -9.83
C MET A 9 -1.19 -13.98 -8.51
N GLY A 10 -0.37 -15.04 -8.42
CA GLY A 10 0.47 -15.31 -7.25
C GLY A 10 1.61 -14.31 -7.07
N GLY A 11 2.17 -13.77 -8.15
CA GLY A 11 3.20 -12.73 -8.10
C GLY A 11 2.63 -11.41 -7.58
N MET A 12 1.47 -11.00 -8.09
CA MET A 12 0.77 -9.82 -7.59
C MET A 12 0.35 -9.96 -6.12
N MET A 13 -0.13 -11.13 -5.68
CA MET A 13 -0.48 -11.37 -4.27
C MET A 13 0.74 -11.29 -3.36
N LYS A 14 1.89 -11.82 -3.81
CA LYS A 14 3.13 -11.74 -3.06
C LYS A 14 3.60 -10.29 -2.90
N GLU A 15 3.60 -9.52 -3.99
CA GLU A 15 3.92 -8.09 -3.98
C GLU A 15 2.97 -7.31 -3.06
N CYS A 16 1.66 -7.56 -3.15
CA CYS A 16 0.68 -6.93 -2.28
C CYS A 16 0.93 -7.26 -0.80
N SER A 17 1.32 -8.50 -0.47
CA SER A 17 1.67 -8.92 0.88
C SER A 17 2.94 -8.22 1.39
N GLU A 18 4.00 -8.16 0.57
CA GLU A 18 5.25 -7.48 0.90
C GLU A 18 5.02 -5.97 1.12
N HIS A 19 4.25 -5.34 0.24
CA HIS A 19 3.85 -3.94 0.41
C HIS A 19 3.04 -3.72 1.68
N HIS A 20 2.12 -4.63 2.02
CA HIS A 20 1.33 -4.52 3.23
C HIS A 20 2.20 -4.66 4.49
N GLN A 21 3.16 -5.59 4.51
CA GLN A 21 4.11 -5.72 5.61
C GLN A 21 5.01 -4.49 5.76
N SER A 22 5.52 -3.95 4.65
CA SER A 22 6.31 -2.72 4.66
C SER A 22 5.48 -1.56 5.21
N MET A 23 4.22 -1.46 4.80
CA MET A 23 3.31 -0.41 5.24
C MET A 23 2.99 -0.49 6.73
N THR A 24 2.76 -1.69 7.27
CA THR A 24 2.59 -1.89 8.72
C THR A 24 3.82 -1.42 9.49
N LYS A 25 5.02 -1.77 9.03
CA LYS A 25 6.27 -1.30 9.67
C LYS A 25 6.40 0.22 9.62
N SER A 26 6.05 0.86 8.50
CA SER A 26 6.05 2.32 8.39
C SER A 26 5.07 2.96 9.37
N ILE A 27 3.88 2.39 9.56
CA ILE A 27 2.91 2.87 10.56
C ILE A 27 3.45 2.75 11.99
N ASP A 28 4.07 1.61 12.32
CA ASP A 28 4.64 1.39 13.66
C ASP A 28 5.78 2.39 13.95
N GLN A 29 6.66 2.62 12.97
CA GLN A 29 7.74 3.61 13.06
C GLN A 29 7.21 5.02 13.23
N MET A 30 6.19 5.40 12.46
CA MET A 30 5.57 6.71 12.51
C MET A 30 4.87 6.94 13.86
N SER A 31 4.18 5.92 14.38
CA SER A 31 3.53 5.96 15.70
C SER A 31 4.56 6.17 16.81
N LYS A 32 5.65 5.39 16.79
CA LYS A 32 6.75 5.54 17.74
C LYS A 32 7.38 6.94 17.67
N MET A 33 7.65 7.45 16.47
CA MET A 33 8.23 8.79 16.30
C MET A 33 7.33 9.88 16.90
N MET A 34 6.02 9.77 16.73
CA MET A 34 5.07 10.71 17.31
C MET A 34 5.01 10.61 18.84
N GLU A 35 5.09 9.40 19.40
CA GLU A 35 5.20 9.19 20.85
C GLU A 35 6.50 9.78 21.40
N ASP A 36 7.65 9.45 20.82
CA ASP A 36 8.97 9.97 21.22
C ASP A 36 8.98 11.51 21.16
N ALA A 37 8.40 12.10 20.11
CA ALA A 37 8.29 13.54 19.96
C ALA A 37 7.36 14.16 21.01
N LYS A 38 6.25 13.51 21.35
CA LYS A 38 5.32 13.94 22.39
C LYS A 38 5.98 13.89 23.77
N GLU A 39 6.72 12.83 24.09
CA GLU A 39 7.44 12.68 25.36
C GLU A 39 8.59 13.69 25.50
N SER A 40 9.20 14.08 24.38
CA SER A 40 10.29 15.06 24.39
C SER A 40 9.88 16.45 24.88
N ASN A 41 8.57 16.77 24.87
CA ASN A 41 8.01 18.10 25.17
C ASN A 41 8.66 19.24 24.35
N ASP A 42 9.28 18.90 23.21
CA ASP A 42 9.97 19.83 22.33
C ASP A 42 9.06 20.16 21.12
N PRO A 43 8.58 21.41 21.00
CA PRO A 43 7.68 21.81 19.92
C PRO A 43 8.34 21.72 18.53
N VAL A 44 9.67 21.83 18.44
CA VAL A 44 10.40 21.66 17.18
C VAL A 44 10.42 20.19 16.78
N LYS A 45 10.67 19.28 17.73
CA LYS A 45 10.61 17.83 17.48
C LYS A 45 9.20 17.38 17.13
N MET A 46 8.16 17.90 17.80
CA MET A 46 6.77 17.62 17.43
C MET A 46 6.45 18.06 16.00
N ARG A 47 6.83 19.28 15.60
CA ARG A 47 6.64 19.72 14.20
C ARG A 47 7.38 18.84 13.21
N SER A 48 8.65 18.53 13.49
CA SER A 48 9.43 17.66 12.61
C SER A 48 8.81 16.26 12.47
N ALA A 49 8.33 15.68 13.57
CA ALA A 49 7.65 14.39 13.55
C ALA A 49 6.34 14.46 12.75
N ILE A 50 5.54 15.51 12.92
CA ILE A 50 4.31 15.73 12.15
C ILE A 50 4.62 15.86 10.66
N ASP A 51 5.61 16.66 10.27
CA ASP A 51 5.99 16.85 8.87
C ASP A 51 6.50 15.55 8.22
N GLN A 52 7.25 14.75 8.97
CA GLN A 52 7.70 13.44 8.50
C GLN A 52 6.55 12.44 8.37
N SER A 53 5.65 12.40 9.35
CA SER A 53 4.44 11.56 9.30
C SER A 53 3.55 11.91 8.10
N GLN A 54 3.40 13.21 7.79
CA GLN A 54 2.62 13.64 6.63
C GLN A 54 3.22 13.16 5.31
N LYS A 55 4.55 13.19 5.17
CA LYS A 55 5.23 12.66 3.98
C LYS A 55 5.04 11.15 3.86
N GLN A 56 5.27 10.41 4.94
CA GLN A 56 5.08 8.96 4.95
C GLN A 56 3.64 8.55 4.63
N LEU A 57 2.64 9.28 5.15
CA LEU A 57 1.24 9.07 4.82
C LEU A 57 0.91 9.36 3.34
N ALA A 58 1.53 10.37 2.74
CA ALA A 58 1.37 10.67 1.32
C ALA A 58 1.90 9.54 0.44
N ASP A 59 3.11 9.05 0.75
CA ASP A 59 3.72 7.91 0.05
C ASP A 59 2.86 6.64 0.20
N MET A 60 2.38 6.36 1.42
CA MET A 60 1.47 5.24 1.67
C MET A 60 0.18 5.32 0.87
N LYS A 61 -0.40 6.52 0.72
CA LYS A 61 -1.63 6.73 -0.06
C LYS A 61 -1.40 6.44 -1.55
N GLU A 62 -0.25 6.81 -2.09
CA GLU A 62 0.12 6.48 -3.47
C GLU A 62 0.24 4.96 -3.66
N HIS A 63 0.96 4.28 -2.76
CA HIS A 63 1.07 2.82 -2.76
C HIS A 63 -0.27 2.11 -2.63
N MET A 64 -1.14 2.55 -1.71
CA MET A 64 -2.49 1.99 -1.57
C MET A 64 -3.32 2.17 -2.85
N THR A 65 -3.23 3.34 -3.50
CA THR A 65 -3.95 3.59 -4.76
C THR A 65 -3.50 2.61 -5.86
N MET A 66 -2.20 2.32 -5.95
CA MET A 66 -1.70 1.30 -6.87
C MET A 66 -2.25 -0.09 -6.54
N CYS A 67 -2.19 -0.51 -5.27
CA CYS A 67 -2.74 -1.79 -4.83
C CYS A 67 -4.25 -1.91 -5.14
N THR A 68 -5.03 -0.87 -4.86
CA THR A 68 -6.48 -0.84 -5.15
C THR A 68 -6.76 -0.94 -6.65
N ASN A 69 -6.02 -0.20 -7.48
CA ASN A 69 -6.18 -0.27 -8.94
C ASN A 69 -5.87 -1.67 -9.49
N MET A 70 -4.83 -2.30 -8.94
CA MET A 70 -4.40 -3.65 -9.30
C MET A 70 -5.43 -4.70 -8.88
N MET A 71 -5.99 -4.59 -7.66
CA MET A 71 -7.11 -5.42 -7.21
C MET A 71 -8.36 -5.22 -8.09
N ASN A 72 -8.68 -3.98 -8.49
CA ASN A 72 -9.82 -3.70 -9.36
C ASN A 72 -9.68 -4.36 -10.74
N MET A 73 -8.47 -4.34 -11.32
CA MET A 73 -8.18 -5.07 -12.57
C MET A 73 -8.34 -6.59 -12.39
N MET A 74 -7.84 -7.17 -11.31
CA MET A 74 -8.01 -8.60 -11.02
C MET A 74 -9.48 -8.99 -10.88
N GLN A 75 -10.26 -8.17 -10.17
CA GLN A 75 -11.69 -8.42 -9.98
C GLN A 75 -12.46 -8.36 -11.30
N LYS A 76 -12.11 -7.40 -12.18
CA LYS A 76 -12.66 -7.30 -13.53
C LYS A 76 -12.30 -8.51 -14.40
N MET A 77 -11.08 -9.03 -14.31
CA MET A 77 -10.68 -10.24 -15.04
C MET A 77 -11.36 -11.51 -14.52
N GLN A 78 -11.50 -11.68 -13.19
CA GLN A 78 -12.28 -12.79 -12.64
C GLN A 78 -13.76 -12.74 -13.06
N GLY A 79 -14.34 -11.54 -13.20
CA GLY A 79 -15.72 -11.37 -13.69
C GLY A 79 -15.90 -11.73 -15.18
N MET A 80 -14.86 -11.62 -16.00
CA MET A 80 -14.92 -11.98 -17.43
C MET A 80 -14.58 -13.46 -17.72
N GLY A 81 -13.95 -14.17 -16.78
CA GLY A 81 -13.62 -15.60 -16.94
C GLY A 81 -14.79 -16.58 -16.70
N GLY A 82 -15.91 -16.10 -16.14
CA GLY A 82 -17.07 -16.93 -15.79
C GLY A 82 -18.14 -17.08 -16.88
N MET A 83 -18.04 -16.34 -17.99
CA MET A 83 -19.11 -16.27 -19.00
C MET A 83 -18.81 -17.08 -20.26
N LYS A 84 -18.40 -18.34 -20.10
CA LYS A 84 -18.36 -19.30 -21.22
C LYS A 84 -18.65 -20.72 -20.74
N GLY A 85 -19.91 -20.99 -20.40
CA GLY A 85 -20.32 -22.34 -20.00
C GLY A 85 -21.81 -22.54 -19.75
N SER A 86 -22.68 -21.66 -20.26
CA SER A 86 -24.13 -21.89 -20.23
C SER A 86 -24.72 -21.49 -21.57
N SER A 87 -24.58 -22.38 -22.54
CA SER A 87 -25.37 -22.35 -23.76
C SER A 87 -25.54 -23.79 -24.24
N LYS A 88 -26.82 -24.19 -24.21
CA LYS A 88 -27.43 -25.43 -24.68
C LYS A 88 -27.39 -26.64 -23.76
#